data_AF-A0A4Q2R208-F1
#
_entry.id   AF-A0A4Q2R208-F1
#
_cell.length_a   1.000
_cell.length_b   1.000
_cell.length_c   1.000
_cell.angle_alpha   90.00
_cell.angle_beta   90.00
_cell.angle_gamma   90.00
#
_symmetry.space_group_name_H-M   'P 1'
#
loop_
_entity.id
_entity.type
_entity.pdbx_description
1 polymer ?
#
loop_
_entity_poly.entity_id
_entity_poly.type
_entity_poly.pdbx_seq_one_letter_code
_entity_poly.pdbx_strand_id
1 'polypeptide(L)'
;MDSKNADFKIKKVSFDWKEINKSELSSSYRVVCKVIFEGGLEIEGSNFYTWYKPNANPLGPINYGNAEINAEHEAFKLALSRAHEIFTSQTVPR
;
A
#
# COMPACT_ATOMS: atom_id res chain seq x y z
N MET A 1 -21.16 22.25 15.77
CA MET A 1 -20.94 20.79 15.70
C MET A 1 -19.50 20.61 15.27
N ASP A 2 -18.58 20.62 16.23
CA ASP A 2 -17.17 20.38 15.97
C ASP A 2 -17.00 18.91 15.65
N SER A 3 -16.95 18.59 14.36
CA SER A 3 -16.47 17.29 13.90
C SER A 3 -15.02 17.20 14.38
N LYS A 4 -14.82 16.54 15.53
CA LYS A 4 -13.50 16.10 15.96
C LYS A 4 -13.02 15.13 14.89
N ASN A 5 -12.41 15.65 13.83
CA ASN A 5 -11.42 14.91 13.08
C ASN A 5 -10.38 14.55 14.13
N ALA A 6 -10.48 13.33 14.65
CA ALA A 6 -9.40 12.77 15.39
C ALA A 6 -8.24 12.73 14.40
N ASP A 7 -7.33 13.71 14.53
CA ASP A 7 -6.13 13.79 13.72
C ASP A 7 -5.26 12.60 14.11
N PHE A 8 -5.46 11.47 13.42
CA PHE A 8 -4.65 10.29 13.59
C PHE A 8 -3.29 10.54 12.95
N LYS A 9 -2.38 11.05 13.77
CA LYS A 9 -1.01 11.34 13.35
C LYS A 9 -0.27 10.04 13.04
N ILE A 10 0.25 9.97 11.82
CA ILE A 10 1.12 8.88 11.38
C ILE A 10 2.49 9.08 12.03
N LYS A 11 2.93 8.07 12.78
CA LYS A 11 4.26 8.02 13.40
C LYS A 11 5.30 7.49 12.42
N LYS A 12 4.95 6.45 11.66
CA LYS A 12 5.88 5.79 10.73
C LYS A 12 5.12 5.12 9.58
N VAL A 13 5.70 5.19 8.39
CA VAL A 13 5.31 4.38 7.23
C VAL A 13 6.51 3.54 6.82
N SER A 14 6.28 2.27 6.49
CA SER A 14 7.29 1.39 5.93
C SER A 14 6.70 0.51 4.84
N PHE A 15 7.49 0.25 3.80
CA PHE A 15 7.13 -0.63 2.69
C PHE A 15 8.00 -1.87 2.73
N ASP A 16 7.36 -3.03 2.60
CA ASP A 16 8.02 -4.33 2.47
C ASP A 16 7.65 -4.94 1.12
N TRP A 17 8.67 -5.33 0.36
CA TRP A 17 8.54 -5.86 -0.98
C TRP A 17 8.88 -7.35 -0.98
N LYS A 18 7.94 -8.17 -1.45
CA LYS A 18 8.12 -9.61 -1.57
C LYS A 18 7.89 -10.07 -3.00
N GLU A 19 8.88 -10.72 -3.60
CA GLU A 19 8.68 -11.44 -4.87
C GLU A 19 7.73 -12.62 -4.61
N ILE A 20 6.63 -12.67 -5.37
CA ILE A 20 5.59 -13.70 -5.23
C ILE A 20 5.57 -14.66 -6.42
N ASN A 21 6.09 -14.23 -7.56
CA ASN A 21 6.22 -15.07 -8.75
C ASN A 21 7.38 -14.58 -9.61
N LYS A 22 8.05 -15.52 -10.27
CA LYS A 22 9.14 -15.25 -11.20
C LYS A 22 9.01 -16.17 -12.40
N SER A 23 9.06 -15.58 -13.58
CA SER A 23 9.07 -16.29 -14.86
C SER A 23 10.27 -15.84 -15.70
N GLU A 24 10.40 -16.42 -16.89
CA GLU A 24 11.39 -15.96 -17.87
C GLU A 24 11.07 -14.54 -18.36
N LEU A 25 9.79 -14.14 -18.39
CA LEU A 25 9.31 -12.89 -18.97
C LEU A 25 9.10 -11.76 -17.94
N SER A 26 8.81 -12.10 -16.68
CA SER A 26 8.40 -11.15 -15.66
C SER A 26 8.74 -11.61 -14.24
N SER A 27 8.80 -10.64 -13.32
CA SER A 27 8.74 -10.86 -11.87
C SER A 27 7.54 -10.12 -11.31
N SER A 28 6.73 -10.80 -10.50
CA SER A 28 5.61 -10.21 -9.77
C SER A 28 5.96 -10.07 -8.30
N TYR A 29 5.63 -8.91 -7.74
CA TYR A 29 5.89 -8.53 -6.38
C TYR A 29 4.58 -8.15 -5.69
N ARG A 30 4.52 -8.42 -4.38
CA ARG A 30 3.56 -7.81 -3.48
C ARG A 30 4.29 -6.79 -2.64
N VAL A 31 3.81 -5.56 -2.64
CA VAL A 31 4.23 -4.54 -1.68
C VAL A 31 3.22 -4.47 -0.55
N VAL A 32 3.71 -4.50 0.68
CA VAL A 32 2.93 -4.28 1.90
C VAL A 32 3.35 -2.96 2.49
N CYS A 33 2.41 -2.03 2.62
CA CYS A 33 2.57 -0.78 3.33
C CYS A 33 2.08 -0.96 4.76
N LYS A 34 2.97 -0.76 5.74
CA LYS A 34 2.62 -0.72 7.17
C LYS A 34 2.66 0.72 7.65
N VAL A 35 1.54 1.17 8.22
CA VAL A 35 1.36 2.50 8.81
C VAL A 35 1.19 2.33 10.32
N ILE A 36 2.05 3.00 11.08
CA ILE A 36 2.02 3.03 12.54
C ILE A 36 1.57 4.42 12.97
N PHE A 37 0.51 4.51 13.76
CA PHE A 37 -0.03 5.76 14.30
C PHE A 37 0.56 6.06 15.69
N GLU A 38 0.52 7.32 16.12
CA GLU A 38 1.06 7.74 17.43
C GLU A 38 0.40 7.00 18.61
N GLY A 39 -0.87 6.57 18.48
CA GLY A 39 -1.58 5.75 19.46
C GLY A 39 -1.16 4.28 19.50
N GLY A 40 -0.15 3.86 18.73
CA GLY A 40 0.34 2.47 18.69
C GLY A 40 -0.47 1.54 17.79
N LEU A 41 -1.53 2.03 17.14
CA LEU A 41 -2.26 1.26 16.14
C LEU A 41 -1.37 1.02 14.92
N GLU A 42 -1.30 -0.23 14.48
CA GLU A 42 -0.59 -0.64 13.28
C GLU A 42 -1.59 -1.17 12.25
N ILE A 43 -1.51 -0.64 11.03
CA ILE A 43 -2.39 -1.05 9.92
C ILE A 43 -1.57 -1.34 8.69
N GLU A 44 -1.97 -2.38 7.97
CA GLU A 44 -1.35 -2.78 6.73
C GLU A 44 -2.30 -2.64 5.55
N GLY A 45 -1.76 -2.20 4.42
CA GLY A 45 -2.37 -2.26 3.10
C GLY A 45 -1.40 -2.90 2.13
N SER A 46 -1.88 -3.50 1.05
CA SER A 46 -1.01 -4.19 0.11
C SER A 46 -1.48 -4.05 -1.32
N ASN A 47 -0.54 -3.96 -2.25
CA ASN A 47 -0.82 -3.98 -3.68
C ASN A 47 0.19 -4.87 -4.43
N PHE A 48 -0.09 -5.13 -5.70
CA PHE A 48 0.73 -5.93 -6.57
C PHE A 48 1.39 -5.09 -7.65
N TYR A 49 2.60 -5.48 -7.99
CA TYR A 49 3.39 -4.92 -9.08
C TYR A 49 3.94 -6.06 -9.91
N THR A 50 3.90 -5.94 -11.24
CA THR A 50 4.57 -6.88 -12.12
C THR A 50 5.56 -6.12 -12.99
N TRP A 51 6.83 -6.46 -12.81
CA TRP A 51 7.92 -6.00 -13.63
C TRP A 51 8.10 -6.95 -14.82
N TYR A 52 8.13 -6.39 -16.03
CA TYR A 52 8.45 -7.13 -17.24
C TYR A 52 9.92 -6.94 -17.56
N LYS A 53 10.64 -8.05 -17.76
CA LYS A 53 12.08 -7.97 -18.04
C LYS A 53 12.31 -7.26 -19.37
N PRO A 54 13.24 -6.29 -19.45
CA PRO A 54 13.62 -5.68 -20.71
C PRO A 54 13.97 -6.75 -21.75
N ASN A 55 13.48 -6.58 -22.97
CA ASN A 55 13.75 -7.45 -24.12
C ASN A 55 13.22 -8.89 -24.01
N ALA A 56 12.59 -9.28 -22.90
CA ALA A 56 11.98 -10.60 -22.78
C ALA A 56 10.61 -10.67 -23.48
N ASN A 57 9.91 -9.53 -23.58
CA ASN A 57 8.69 -9.41 -24.37
C ASN A 57 8.76 -8.18 -25.30
N PRO A 58 9.07 -8.35 -26.59
CA PRO A 58 9.17 -7.24 -27.55
C PRO A 58 7.84 -6.53 -27.84
N LEU A 59 6.71 -7.09 -27.39
CA LEU A 59 5.36 -6.51 -27.52
C LEU A 59 4.75 -6.13 -26.16
N GLY A 60 5.50 -6.28 -25.06
CA GLY A 60 5.01 -6.07 -23.71
C GLY A 60 5.13 -4.61 -23.25
N PRO A 61 4.23 -4.12 -22.39
CA PRO A 61 4.37 -2.80 -21.79
C PRO A 61 5.63 -2.73 -20.93
N ILE A 62 6.45 -1.72 -21.19
CA ILE A 62 7.63 -1.41 -20.39
C ILE A 62 7.17 -0.62 -19.17
N ASN A 63 7.00 -1.32 -18.04
CA ASN A 63 6.66 -0.68 -16.76
C ASN A 63 7.95 -0.47 -15.95
N TYR A 64 8.56 0.72 -16.07
CA TYR A 64 9.65 1.17 -15.20
C TYR A 64 9.19 2.28 -14.26
N GLY A 65 9.70 2.27 -13.02
CA GLY A 65 9.68 3.38 -12.06
C GLY A 65 8.29 3.82 -11.57
N ASN A 66 7.46 4.39 -12.45
CA ASN A 66 6.15 4.92 -12.10
C ASN A 66 5.20 3.83 -11.60
N ALA A 67 5.31 2.61 -12.13
CA ALA A 67 4.47 1.49 -11.71
C ALA A 67 4.82 0.97 -10.30
N GLU A 68 6.09 1.05 -9.91
CA GLU A 68 6.56 0.67 -8.56
C GLU A 68 6.06 1.68 -7.52
N ILE A 69 6.27 2.98 -7.79
CA ILE A 69 5.77 4.08 -6.96
C ILE A 69 4.24 4.03 -6.85
N ASN A 70 3.54 3.73 -7.95
CA ASN A 70 2.08 3.58 -7.94
C ASN A 70 1.64 2.41 -7.04
N ALA A 71 2.36 1.29 -7.06
CA ALA A 71 2.04 0.16 -6.18
C ALA A 71 2.20 0.53 -4.69
N GLU A 72 3.26 1.25 -4.31
CA GLU A 72 3.42 1.78 -2.95
C GLU A 72 2.29 2.74 -2.57
N HIS A 73 1.96 3.68 -3.47
CA HIS A 73 0.91 4.67 -3.23
C HIS A 73 -0.46 4.01 -3.01
N GLU A 74 -0.81 3.02 -3.83
CA GLU A 74 -2.06 2.27 -3.68
C GLU A 74 -2.06 1.41 -2.40
N ALA A 75 -0.93 0.77 -2.06
CA ALA A 75 -0.83 0.04 -0.79
C ALA A 75 -1.01 0.97 0.43
N PHE A 76 -0.47 2.19 0.36
CA PHE A 76 -0.64 3.21 1.39
C PHE A 76 -2.09 3.71 1.48
N LYS A 77 -2.75 3.99 0.34
CA LYS A 77 -4.18 4.37 0.31
C LYS A 77 -5.05 3.30 0.96
N LEU A 78 -4.81 2.03 0.67
CA LEU A 78 -5.55 0.92 1.28
C LEU A 78 -5.34 0.85 2.79
N ALA A 79 -4.10 1.09 3.27
CA ALA A 79 -3.83 1.17 4.71
C ALA A 79 -4.59 2.34 5.37
N LEU A 80 -4.64 3.51 4.73
CA LEU A 80 -5.38 4.66 5.24
C LEU A 80 -6.90 4.47 5.21
N SER A 81 -7.45 3.83 4.18
CA SER A 81 -8.89 3.51 4.11
C SER A 81 -9.30 2.63 5.29
N ARG A 82 -8.53 1.58 5.56
CA ARG A 82 -8.75 0.68 6.72
C ARG A 82 -8.62 1.43 8.04
N ALA A 83 -7.65 2.33 8.15
CA ALA A 83 -7.52 3.19 9.32
C ALA A 83 -8.79 4.02 9.54
N HIS A 84 -9.28 4.68 8.49
CA HIS A 84 -10.48 5.50 8.54
C HIS A 84 -11.72 4.68 8.97
N GLU A 85 -11.89 3.46 8.44
CA GLU A 85 -12.99 2.57 8.84
C GLU A 85 -12.94 2.17 10.32
N ILE A 86 -11.75 1.80 10.83
CA ILE A 86 -11.56 1.44 12.24
C ILE A 86 -11.87 2.64 13.14
N PHE A 87 -11.36 3.82 12.79
CA PHE A 87 -11.55 5.00 13.60
C PHE A 87 -13.00 5.49 13.59
N THR A 88 -13.69 5.40 12.46
CA THR A 88 -15.09 5.81 12.35
C THR A 88 -16.01 4.82 13.07
N SER A 89 -15.73 3.51 12.99
CA SER A 89 -16.53 2.49 13.71
C SER A 89 -16.42 2.58 15.23
N GLN A 90 -15.31 3.10 15.78
CA GLN A 90 -15.15 3.36 17.22
C GLN A 90 -15.95 4.56 17.73
N THR A 91 -16.52 5.39 16.85
CA THR A 91 -17.27 6.61 17.23
C THR A 91 -18.78 6.45 17.30
N VAL A 92 -19.33 5.25 17.07
CA VAL A 92 -20.77 5.00 17.24
C VAL A 92 -21.12 5.02 18.73
N PRO A 93 -21.92 5.99 19.23
CA PRO A 93 -22.36 5.99 20.62
C PRO A 93 -23.31 4.82 20.86
N ARG A 94 -23.14 4.14 21.98
CA ARG A 94 -24.10 3.16 22.50
C ARG A 94 -25.28 3.88 23.17
#